data_AF-A0A2V6TJ75-F1
#
_entry.id   AF-A0A2V6TJ75-F1
#
_cell.length_a   1.000
_cell.length_b   1.000
_cell.length_c   1.000
_cell.angle_alpha   90.00
_cell.angle_beta   90.00
_cell.angle_gamma   90.00
#
_symmetry.space_group_name_H-M   'P 1'
#
loop_
_entity.id
_entity.type
_entity.pdbx_description
1 polymer ?
#
loop_
_entity_poly.entity_id
_entity_poly.type
_entity_poly.pdbx_seq_one_letter_code
_entity_poly.pdbx_strand_id
1 'polypeptide(L)'
;MGGARPGPRRALRGPVRRGARPGLAVGAVERAGYSLLRGTPEEFHALYDVTAAAVKAALPEAAVGGPTTTGDLGPGRGGNEFLRGFLAHCAKTSVPLDFVSFHTKGARFDPWRVYGPLGGPAPRKQSPSSLKMLREVRAALDAVAAHPKFRDLPCIVDECDASVPAHWGVYDNANFAYRNSEYFPVFQCKLMKKLLDLSERSGAHVDQATTWSFYFEGERFFEGTRSLFTAPGGGEARPERLSDARPAWRYPARRSRES
;
A
#
# COMPACT_ATOMS: atom_id res chain seq x y z
N MET A 1 37.66 0.03 -70.49
CA MET A 1 39.11 -0.22 -70.57
C MET A 1 39.86 1.09 -70.41
N GLY A 2 40.87 1.11 -69.53
CA GLY A 2 41.94 2.14 -69.42
C GLY A 2 41.50 3.50 -68.84
N GLY A 3 42.18 4.13 -67.88
CA GLY A 3 43.45 3.84 -67.22
C GLY A 3 43.99 5.10 -66.53
N ALA A 4 44.52 4.91 -65.31
CA ALA A 4 45.60 5.64 -64.64
C ALA A 4 45.48 7.13 -64.18
N ARG A 5 46.07 7.36 -62.99
CA ARG A 5 46.21 8.57 -62.12
C ARG A 5 47.44 9.45 -62.56
N PRO A 6 48.05 10.41 -61.78
CA PRO A 6 47.71 11.08 -60.49
C PRO A 6 48.04 12.60 -60.31
N GLY A 7 47.48 13.22 -59.24
CA GLY A 7 48.13 14.20 -58.32
C GLY A 7 47.96 15.73 -58.56
N PRO A 8 48.30 16.63 -57.59
CA PRO A 8 48.26 16.58 -56.11
C PRO A 8 47.57 17.82 -55.46
N ARG A 9 47.28 17.79 -54.14
CA ARG A 9 47.58 18.84 -53.11
C ARG A 9 46.84 18.60 -51.78
N ARG A 10 47.50 19.02 -50.70
CA ARG A 10 47.38 18.63 -49.29
C ARG A 10 46.68 19.73 -48.48
N ALA A 11 45.86 19.39 -47.49
CA ALA A 11 45.71 20.19 -46.27
C ALA A 11 45.03 19.39 -45.13
N LEU A 12 45.51 19.65 -43.91
CA LEU A 12 45.25 18.97 -42.64
C LEU A 12 43.89 19.32 -42.04
N ARG A 13 43.32 18.39 -41.26
CA ARG A 13 42.77 18.59 -39.89
C ARG A 13 42.15 17.29 -39.37
N GLY A 14 42.75 16.69 -38.34
CA GLY A 14 42.16 15.55 -37.61
C GLY A 14 41.19 16.02 -36.51
N PRO A 15 40.21 15.19 -36.12
CA PRO A 15 39.24 15.55 -35.10
C PRO A 15 39.75 15.36 -33.66
N VAL A 16 39.33 16.27 -32.80
CA VAL A 16 39.63 16.44 -31.37
C VAL A 16 39.04 15.29 -30.55
N ARG A 17 39.87 14.64 -29.71
CA ARG A 17 39.43 13.67 -28.70
C ARG A 17 38.80 14.40 -27.50
N ARG A 18 37.53 14.10 -27.19
CA ARG A 18 36.87 14.52 -25.93
C ARG A 18 37.20 13.52 -24.82
N GLY A 19 37.66 14.05 -23.68
CA GLY A 19 38.03 13.28 -22.49
C GLY A 19 36.83 12.63 -21.80
N ALA A 20 37.06 11.43 -21.29
CA ALA A 20 36.13 10.66 -20.48
C ALA A 20 35.99 11.29 -19.08
N ARG A 21 34.75 11.45 -18.60
CA ARG A 21 34.43 11.68 -17.19
C ARG A 21 34.21 10.31 -16.53
N PRO A 22 34.72 10.08 -15.30
CA PRO A 22 34.58 8.79 -14.63
C PRO A 22 33.12 8.49 -14.31
N GLY A 23 32.71 7.25 -14.59
CA GLY A 23 31.36 6.75 -14.49
C GLY A 23 30.83 6.76 -13.05
N LEU A 24 29.58 7.20 -12.93
CA LEU A 24 28.74 6.93 -11.78
C LEU A 24 28.54 5.41 -11.73
N ALA A 25 29.19 4.75 -10.77
CA ALA A 25 28.98 3.34 -10.52
C ALA A 25 27.52 3.15 -10.07
N VAL A 26 26.72 2.53 -10.93
CA VAL A 26 25.37 2.07 -10.59
C VAL A 26 25.57 0.89 -9.64
N GLY A 27 25.50 1.17 -8.34
CA GLY A 27 25.50 0.15 -7.30
C GLY A 27 24.31 -0.78 -7.50
N ALA A 28 24.58 -2.07 -7.50
CA ALA A 28 23.59 -3.12 -7.61
C ALA A 28 22.53 -2.97 -6.50
N VAL A 29 21.30 -2.64 -6.89
CA VAL A 29 20.14 -2.74 -6.00
C VAL A 29 19.76 -4.22 -5.96
N GLU A 30 20.10 -4.85 -4.85
CA GLU A 30 19.66 -6.19 -4.49
C GLU A 30 18.13 -6.27 -4.53
N ARG A 31 17.59 -7.38 -5.06
CA ARG A 31 16.18 -7.54 -5.46
C ARG A 31 15.21 -7.29 -4.31
N ALA A 32 14.74 -6.06 -4.17
CA ALA A 32 13.54 -5.76 -3.40
C ALA A 32 12.30 -6.10 -4.26
N GLY A 33 11.47 -7.01 -3.76
CA GLY A 33 10.21 -7.37 -4.40
C GLY A 33 9.32 -6.15 -4.62
N TYR A 34 8.79 -6.00 -5.84
CA TYR A 34 7.71 -5.11 -6.27
C TYR A 34 7.45 -3.87 -5.40
N SER A 35 8.35 -2.88 -5.44
CA SER A 35 8.01 -1.50 -5.06
C SER A 35 7.35 -0.81 -6.26
N LEU A 36 6.21 -0.14 -6.03
CA LEU A 36 5.53 0.63 -7.09
C LEU A 36 6.32 1.89 -7.48
N LEU A 37 7.12 2.43 -6.55
CA LEU A 37 8.14 3.42 -6.83
C LEU A 37 9.48 2.73 -7.12
N ARG A 38 10.14 3.10 -8.21
CA ARG A 38 11.55 2.79 -8.44
C ARG A 38 12.40 3.96 -7.95
N GLY A 39 12.86 3.89 -6.70
CA GLY A 39 13.69 4.91 -6.07
C GLY A 39 14.15 4.50 -4.68
N THR A 40 14.97 5.33 -4.04
CA THR A 40 15.41 5.14 -2.66
C THR A 40 14.37 5.68 -1.66
N PRO A 41 14.43 5.29 -0.37
CA PRO A 41 13.59 5.90 0.66
C PRO A 41 13.72 7.42 0.74
N GLU A 42 14.92 7.97 0.55
CA GLU A 42 15.17 9.42 0.57
C GLU A 42 14.51 10.13 -0.60
N GLU A 43 14.48 9.51 -1.79
CA GLU A 43 13.75 10.05 -2.95
C GLU A 43 12.23 10.06 -2.69
N PHE A 44 11.71 9.03 -2.01
CA PHE A 44 10.31 9.04 -1.56
C PHE A 44 10.05 10.15 -0.53
N HIS A 45 10.94 10.36 0.43
CA HIS A 45 10.82 11.44 1.41
C HIS A 45 10.77 12.81 0.73
N ALA A 46 11.65 13.06 -0.24
CA ALA A 46 11.65 14.30 -1.01
C ALA A 46 10.36 14.49 -1.82
N LEU A 47 9.84 13.42 -2.43
CA LEU A 47 8.54 13.43 -3.11
C LEU A 47 7.41 13.78 -2.13
N TYR A 48 7.39 13.18 -0.94
CA TYR A 48 6.40 13.47 0.09
C TYR A 48 6.48 14.92 0.56
N ASP A 49 7.67 15.46 0.82
CA ASP A 49 7.86 16.84 1.27
C ASP A 49 7.26 17.85 0.30
N VAL A 50 7.57 17.70 -0.99
CA VAL A 50 7.03 18.58 -2.04
C VAL A 50 5.51 18.42 -2.16
N THR A 51 5.01 17.19 -2.12
CA THR A 51 3.59 16.89 -2.31
C THR A 51 2.76 17.44 -1.15
N ALA A 52 3.16 17.17 0.09
CA ALA A 52 2.46 17.62 1.29
C ALA A 52 2.43 19.15 1.38
N ALA A 53 3.56 19.80 1.10
CA ALA A 53 3.64 21.26 1.08
C ALA A 53 2.74 21.89 -0.01
N ALA A 54 2.74 21.33 -1.22
CA ALA A 54 1.90 21.82 -2.31
C ALA A 54 0.41 21.67 -2.03
N VAL A 55 -0.01 20.52 -1.46
CA VAL A 55 -1.40 20.29 -1.06
C VAL A 55 -1.81 21.31 0.01
N LYS A 56 -1.01 21.50 1.07
CA LYS A 56 -1.32 22.45 2.14
C LYS A 56 -1.30 23.91 1.68
N ALA A 57 -0.48 24.25 0.69
CA ALA A 57 -0.48 25.59 0.10
C ALA A 57 -1.75 25.87 -0.72
N ALA A 58 -2.25 24.88 -1.45
CA ALA A 58 -3.46 25.02 -2.28
C ALA A 58 -4.76 24.87 -1.47
N LEU A 59 -4.78 23.96 -0.50
CA LEU A 59 -5.94 23.65 0.34
C LEU A 59 -5.47 23.33 1.77
N PRO A 60 -5.32 24.35 2.64
CA PRO A 60 -4.78 24.19 3.99
C PRO A 60 -5.50 23.14 4.85
N GLU A 61 -6.81 23.01 4.65
CA GLU A 61 -7.69 22.09 5.39
C GLU A 61 -7.62 20.63 4.90
N ALA A 62 -6.97 20.36 3.75
CA ALA A 62 -6.85 18.99 3.23
C ALA A 62 -5.93 18.15 4.11
N ALA A 63 -6.36 16.94 4.46
CA ALA A 63 -5.51 15.98 5.16
C ALA A 63 -4.46 15.37 4.21
N VAL A 64 -3.20 15.33 4.63
CA VAL A 64 -2.10 14.66 3.93
C VAL A 64 -1.51 13.58 4.83
N GLY A 65 -1.12 12.46 4.24
CA GLY A 65 -0.63 11.33 5.02
C GLY A 65 -0.02 10.23 4.16
N GLY A 66 0.56 9.25 4.83
CA GLY A 66 1.34 8.23 4.16
C GLY A 66 2.05 7.28 5.13
N PRO A 67 2.96 6.43 4.63
CA PRO A 67 3.43 6.40 3.24
C PRO A 67 2.86 5.21 2.45
N THR A 68 1.64 4.75 2.81
CA THR A 68 0.95 3.64 2.13
C THR A 68 1.81 2.36 2.07
N THR A 69 2.57 2.08 3.14
CA THR A 69 3.61 1.04 3.08
C THR A 69 3.02 -0.36 2.89
N THR A 70 3.60 -1.10 1.95
CA THR A 70 3.34 -2.53 1.73
C THR A 70 4.43 -3.42 2.31
N GLY A 71 4.18 -4.72 2.22
CA GLY A 71 5.16 -5.77 2.46
C GLY A 71 4.95 -6.44 3.80
N ASP A 72 5.84 -7.35 4.15
CA ASP A 72 5.86 -7.86 5.51
C ASP A 72 6.23 -6.69 6.43
N LEU A 73 5.27 -6.19 7.20
CA LEU A 73 5.46 -5.11 8.18
C LEU A 73 5.95 -5.66 9.53
N GLY A 74 6.28 -6.95 9.63
CA GLY A 74 6.90 -7.52 10.82
C GLY A 74 8.22 -6.79 11.19
N PRO A 75 8.62 -6.80 12.47
CA PRO A 75 9.87 -6.18 12.90
C PRO A 75 11.09 -6.69 12.10
N GLY A 76 11.96 -5.78 11.67
CA GLY A 76 13.18 -6.12 10.89
C GLY A 76 12.91 -6.50 9.43
N ARG A 77 11.77 -6.10 8.88
CA ARG A 77 11.42 -6.32 7.47
C ARG A 77 11.37 -4.98 6.75
N GLY A 78 11.71 -4.99 5.46
CA GLY A 78 11.88 -3.76 4.68
C GLY A 78 10.66 -2.83 4.67
N GLY A 79 9.43 -3.38 4.73
CA GLY A 79 8.23 -2.55 4.87
C GLY A 79 8.16 -1.83 6.23
N ASN A 80 8.48 -2.52 7.33
CA ASN A 80 8.53 -1.89 8.66
C ASN A 80 9.64 -0.85 8.76
N GLU A 81 10.82 -1.14 8.20
CA GLU A 81 11.96 -0.23 8.17
C GLU A 81 11.65 1.03 7.36
N PHE A 82 11.01 0.89 6.20
CA PHE A 82 10.57 2.02 5.38
C PHE A 82 9.57 2.91 6.13
N LEU A 83 8.55 2.32 6.78
CA LEU A 83 7.60 3.08 7.59
C LEU A 83 8.30 3.86 8.72
N ARG A 84 9.23 3.21 9.44
CA ARG A 84 10.02 3.86 10.50
C ARG A 84 10.89 4.99 9.97
N GLY A 85 11.55 4.78 8.83
CA GLY A 85 12.36 5.80 8.17
C GLY A 85 11.54 7.03 7.76
N PHE A 86 10.36 6.79 7.17
CA PHE A 86 9.42 7.84 6.80
C PHE A 86 8.93 8.65 8.02
N LEU A 87 8.52 7.98 9.10
CA LEU A 87 8.08 8.66 10.32
C LEU A 87 9.23 9.46 10.95
N ALA A 88 10.44 8.91 10.99
CA ALA A 88 11.62 9.63 11.49
C ALA A 88 11.93 10.88 10.64
N HIS A 89 11.82 10.78 9.32
CA HIS A 89 11.95 11.92 8.41
C HIS A 89 10.90 12.99 8.73
N CYS A 90 9.62 12.61 8.81
CA CYS A 90 8.54 13.55 9.10
C CYS A 90 8.68 14.23 10.46
N ALA A 91 9.17 13.50 11.46
CA ALA A 91 9.44 14.05 12.79
C ALA A 91 10.58 15.08 12.73
N LYS A 92 11.64 14.80 11.96
CA LYS A 92 12.83 15.66 11.83
C LYS A 92 12.55 16.94 11.04
N THR A 93 11.83 16.84 9.92
CA THR A 93 11.57 17.99 9.03
C THR A 93 10.33 18.77 9.41
N SER A 94 9.46 18.19 10.23
CA SER A 94 8.14 18.74 10.55
C SER A 94 7.28 19.05 9.31
N VAL A 95 7.50 18.32 8.22
CA VAL A 95 6.56 18.25 7.08
C VAL A 95 5.16 17.87 7.59
N PRO A 96 4.09 18.42 7.01
CA PRO A 96 2.72 18.07 7.39
C PRO A 96 2.45 16.56 7.29
N LEU A 97 1.85 16.00 8.35
CA LEU A 97 1.43 14.60 8.45
C LEU A 97 0.19 14.55 9.33
N ASP A 98 -0.97 14.35 8.71
CA ASP A 98 -2.28 14.34 9.36
C ASP A 98 -2.81 12.92 9.63
N PHE A 99 -2.31 11.92 8.91
CA PHE A 99 -2.60 10.49 9.15
C PHE A 99 -1.42 9.62 8.72
N VAL A 100 -1.34 8.41 9.28
CA VAL A 100 -0.37 7.38 8.87
C VAL A 100 -1.10 6.27 8.14
N SER A 101 -0.60 5.84 6.98
CA SER A 101 -1.22 4.75 6.23
C SER A 101 -0.25 3.63 5.86
N PHE A 102 -0.77 2.42 5.87
CA PHE A 102 -0.08 1.18 5.54
C PHE A 102 -1.12 0.12 5.16
N HIS A 103 -0.70 -1.00 4.58
CA HIS A 103 -1.63 -2.08 4.29
C HIS A 103 -1.05 -3.46 4.50
N THR A 104 -1.95 -4.43 4.61
CA THR A 104 -1.61 -5.82 4.90
C THR A 104 -2.52 -6.75 4.12
N LYS A 105 -1.96 -7.90 3.71
CA LYS A 105 -2.66 -8.94 2.96
C LYS A 105 -2.53 -10.27 3.68
N GLY A 106 -3.63 -11.02 3.77
CA GLY A 106 -3.66 -12.32 4.44
C GLY A 106 -2.92 -13.43 3.69
N ALA A 107 -2.80 -13.32 2.37
CA ALA A 107 -2.08 -14.30 1.55
C ALA A 107 -1.62 -13.72 0.21
N ARG A 108 -0.44 -14.17 -0.23
CA ARG A 108 -0.03 -14.25 -1.63
C ARG A 108 0.20 -15.74 -1.89
N PHE A 109 -0.70 -16.39 -2.60
CA PHE A 109 -0.60 -17.84 -2.80
C PHE A 109 0.64 -18.19 -3.63
N ASP A 110 1.23 -19.36 -3.39
CA ASP A 110 2.37 -19.89 -4.12
C ASP A 110 2.10 -21.31 -4.68
N PRO A 111 2.21 -21.56 -6.00
CA PRO A 111 2.46 -20.56 -7.04
C PRO A 111 1.31 -19.56 -7.08
N TRP A 112 1.61 -18.36 -7.57
CA TRP A 112 0.62 -17.29 -7.60
C TRP A 112 -0.55 -17.68 -8.51
N ARG A 113 -0.25 -18.04 -9.76
CA ARG A 113 -1.20 -18.53 -10.77
C ARG A 113 -0.89 -19.99 -11.09
N VAL A 114 -1.92 -20.77 -11.35
CA VAL A 114 -1.82 -22.19 -11.73
C VAL A 114 -2.35 -22.34 -13.15
N TYR A 115 -1.62 -23.07 -13.99
CA TYR A 115 -2.05 -23.43 -15.34
C TYR A 115 -2.45 -24.90 -15.36
N GLY A 116 -3.56 -25.23 -16.00
CA GLY A 116 -4.09 -26.59 -16.06
C GLY A 116 -5.59 -26.60 -16.41
N PRO A 117 -6.27 -27.75 -16.22
CA PRO A 117 -7.72 -27.82 -16.36
C PRO A 117 -8.41 -26.74 -15.52
N LEU A 118 -9.34 -25.99 -16.15
CA LEU A 118 -10.08 -24.94 -15.47
C LEU A 118 -10.81 -25.50 -14.24
N GLY A 119 -10.60 -24.87 -13.08
CA GLY A 119 -11.20 -25.32 -11.82
C GLY A 119 -10.57 -26.57 -11.20
N GLY A 120 -9.40 -27.00 -11.69
CA GLY A 120 -8.63 -28.07 -11.05
C GLY A 120 -8.19 -27.74 -9.62
N PRO A 121 -7.81 -28.75 -8.81
CA PRO A 121 -7.40 -28.52 -7.44
C PRO A 121 -6.12 -27.67 -7.36
N ALA A 122 -5.96 -26.94 -6.26
CA ALA A 122 -4.73 -26.20 -6.02
C ALA A 122 -3.55 -27.18 -5.87
N PRO A 123 -2.37 -26.92 -6.46
CA PRO A 123 -1.18 -27.76 -6.27
C PRO A 123 -0.79 -27.93 -4.80
N ARG A 124 -1.05 -26.88 -4.01
CA ARG A 124 -0.92 -26.88 -2.55
C ARG A 124 -2.07 -26.07 -1.94
N LYS A 125 -2.78 -26.69 -1.00
CA LYS A 125 -3.84 -26.03 -0.23
C LYS A 125 -3.24 -24.97 0.70
N GLN A 126 -3.73 -23.73 0.56
CA GLN A 126 -3.31 -22.56 1.31
C GLN A 126 -4.55 -21.76 1.75
N SER A 127 -4.39 -20.87 2.73
CA SER A 127 -5.50 -20.04 3.20
C SER A 127 -4.99 -18.67 3.68
N PRO A 128 -5.82 -17.61 3.54
CA PRO A 128 -5.57 -16.31 4.17
C PRO A 128 -5.27 -16.41 5.67
N SER A 129 -4.26 -15.67 6.15
CA SER A 129 -3.89 -15.60 7.56
C SER A 129 -4.23 -14.24 8.17
N SER A 130 -5.31 -14.19 8.97
CA SER A 130 -5.62 -12.99 9.77
C SER A 130 -4.56 -12.75 10.86
N LEU A 131 -3.89 -13.79 11.35
CA LEU A 131 -2.83 -13.67 12.35
C LEU A 131 -1.61 -12.93 11.79
N LYS A 132 -1.21 -13.23 10.56
CA LYS A 132 -0.17 -12.47 9.84
C LYS A 132 -0.56 -10.99 9.77
N MET A 133 -1.79 -10.71 9.31
CA MET A 133 -2.27 -9.34 9.16
C MET A 133 -2.24 -8.57 10.48
N LEU A 134 -2.72 -9.18 11.56
CA LEU A 134 -2.71 -8.55 12.89
C LEU A 134 -1.29 -8.29 13.42
N ARG A 135 -0.32 -9.16 13.13
CA ARG A 135 1.09 -8.94 13.49
C ARG A 135 1.70 -7.77 12.73
N GLU A 136 1.40 -7.67 11.44
CA GLU A 136 1.85 -6.57 10.58
C GLU A 136 1.27 -5.23 11.02
N VAL A 137 -0.05 -5.19 11.28
CA VAL A 137 -0.71 -3.98 11.81
C VAL A 137 -0.14 -3.62 13.18
N ARG A 138 0.07 -4.60 14.08
CA ARG A 138 0.66 -4.31 15.40
C ARG A 138 2.03 -3.66 15.27
N ALA A 139 2.89 -4.21 14.41
CA ALA A 139 4.23 -3.69 14.20
C ALA A 139 4.22 -2.28 13.57
N ALA A 140 3.23 -1.96 12.73
CA ALA A 140 3.03 -0.60 12.22
C ALA A 140 2.55 0.36 13.32
N LEU A 141 1.59 -0.05 14.15
CA LEU A 141 1.14 0.75 15.31
C LEU A 141 2.28 0.99 16.31
N ASP A 142 3.13 -0.02 16.55
CA ASP A 142 4.32 0.14 17.41
C ASP A 142 5.36 1.09 16.79
N ALA A 143 5.47 1.14 15.45
CA ALA A 143 6.31 2.13 14.77
C ALA A 143 5.77 3.55 14.94
N VAL A 144 4.45 3.74 14.81
CA VAL A 144 3.79 5.04 15.03
C VAL A 144 3.92 5.48 16.49
N ALA A 145 3.62 4.59 17.44
CA ALA A 145 3.66 4.88 18.87
C ALA A 145 5.08 5.23 19.39
N ALA A 146 6.14 4.81 18.68
CA ALA A 146 7.51 5.20 19.00
C ALA A 146 7.78 6.69 18.78
N HIS A 147 6.90 7.41 18.08
CA HIS A 147 6.95 8.86 17.88
C HIS A 147 5.81 9.53 18.66
N PRO A 148 6.07 10.15 19.83
CA PRO A 148 5.02 10.81 20.62
C PRO A 148 4.19 11.83 19.84
N LYS A 149 4.80 12.51 18.85
CA LYS A 149 4.15 13.47 17.95
C LYS A 149 3.04 12.83 17.09
N PHE A 150 3.14 11.53 16.80
CA PHE A 150 2.26 10.85 15.83
C PHE A 150 1.33 9.81 16.46
N ARG A 151 1.50 9.48 17.76
CA ARG A 151 0.75 8.42 18.44
C ARG A 151 -0.77 8.57 18.35
N ASP A 152 -1.23 9.82 18.33
CA ASP A 152 -2.64 10.20 18.34
C ASP A 152 -3.18 10.48 16.92
N LEU A 153 -2.33 10.36 15.87
CA LEU A 153 -2.79 10.48 14.49
C LEU A 153 -3.62 9.25 14.08
N PRO A 154 -4.64 9.44 13.22
CA PRO A 154 -5.36 8.34 12.61
C PRO A 154 -4.41 7.40 11.87
N CYS A 155 -4.40 6.11 12.21
CA CYS A 155 -3.76 5.10 11.37
C CYS A 155 -4.80 4.44 10.46
N ILE A 156 -4.54 4.47 9.15
CA ILE A 156 -5.43 3.93 8.12
C ILE A 156 -4.79 2.67 7.53
N VAL A 157 -5.48 1.54 7.67
CA VAL A 157 -5.13 0.31 6.95
C VAL A 157 -5.75 0.40 5.56
N ASP A 158 -5.05 1.05 4.63
CA ASP A 158 -5.60 1.53 3.35
C ASP A 158 -5.82 0.45 2.29
N GLU A 159 -5.43 -0.80 2.58
CA GLU A 159 -5.84 -1.98 1.84
C GLU A 159 -5.79 -3.29 2.69
N CYS A 160 -6.84 -3.60 3.45
CA CYS A 160 -6.87 -4.68 4.45
C CYS A 160 -7.57 -5.96 3.95
N ASP A 161 -6.90 -6.73 3.08
CA ASP A 161 -7.55 -7.83 2.36
C ASP A 161 -7.06 -9.24 2.73
N ALA A 162 -7.97 -10.22 2.66
CA ALA A 162 -7.64 -11.63 2.90
C ALA A 162 -6.55 -12.20 1.95
N SER A 163 -6.41 -11.70 0.72
CA SER A 163 -5.36 -12.15 -0.21
C SER A 163 -5.07 -11.16 -1.34
N VAL A 164 -4.07 -11.44 -2.17
CA VAL A 164 -3.76 -10.71 -3.42
C VAL A 164 -3.53 -11.64 -4.63
N PRO A 165 -3.84 -11.15 -5.85
CA PRO A 165 -4.48 -9.86 -6.14
C PRO A 165 -6.01 -9.93 -5.97
N ALA A 166 -6.68 -8.79 -6.01
CA ALA A 166 -8.13 -8.71 -5.90
C ALA A 166 -8.86 -9.29 -7.14
N HIS A 167 -8.26 -9.13 -8.33
CA HIS A 167 -8.85 -9.51 -9.61
C HIS A 167 -8.64 -10.98 -10.00
N TRP A 168 -8.06 -11.82 -9.14
CA TRP A 168 -7.95 -13.26 -9.41
C TRP A 168 -9.01 -14.05 -8.69
N GLY A 169 -9.50 -15.10 -9.34
CA GLY A 169 -10.52 -15.99 -8.83
C GLY A 169 -10.11 -17.46 -8.80
N VAL A 170 -11.10 -18.32 -8.56
CA VAL A 170 -10.92 -19.77 -8.44
C VAL A 170 -10.27 -20.40 -9.67
N TYR A 171 -10.44 -19.81 -10.86
CA TYR A 171 -9.89 -20.31 -12.11
C TYR A 171 -8.42 -19.91 -12.34
N ASP A 172 -7.92 -18.85 -11.68
CA ASP A 172 -6.49 -18.51 -11.69
C ASP A 172 -5.70 -19.36 -10.69
N ASN A 173 -6.32 -19.65 -9.54
CA ASN A 173 -5.78 -20.51 -8.49
C ASN A 173 -6.93 -20.97 -7.58
N ALA A 174 -7.14 -22.28 -7.45
CA ALA A 174 -8.25 -22.81 -6.67
C ALA A 174 -8.20 -22.44 -5.17
N ASN A 175 -7.06 -21.97 -4.65
CA ASN A 175 -7.01 -21.39 -3.30
C ASN A 175 -7.90 -20.14 -3.14
N PHE A 176 -8.29 -19.44 -4.21
CA PHE A 176 -9.23 -18.32 -4.12
C PHE A 176 -10.68 -18.75 -3.87
N ALA A 177 -10.99 -20.05 -3.88
CA ALA A 177 -12.33 -20.58 -3.60
C ALA A 177 -12.90 -20.16 -2.24
N TYR A 178 -12.06 -19.76 -1.28
CA TYR A 178 -12.51 -19.21 0.01
C TYR A 178 -13.43 -17.98 -0.14
N ARG A 179 -13.36 -17.29 -1.29
CA ARG A 179 -14.19 -16.12 -1.61
C ARG A 179 -15.62 -16.47 -2.02
N ASN A 180 -15.87 -17.74 -2.34
CA ASN A 180 -17.16 -18.26 -2.79
C ASN A 180 -17.94 -18.98 -1.67
N SER A 181 -17.57 -18.74 -0.41
CA SER A 181 -18.31 -19.24 0.75
C SER A 181 -18.37 -18.18 1.84
N GLU A 182 -19.10 -18.50 2.91
CA GLU A 182 -19.23 -17.68 4.12
C GLU A 182 -17.87 -17.41 4.79
N TYR A 183 -16.82 -18.15 4.40
CA TYR A 183 -15.46 -17.91 4.88
C TYR A 183 -15.03 -16.46 4.66
N PHE A 184 -15.25 -15.87 3.48
CA PHE A 184 -14.81 -14.50 3.20
C PHE A 184 -15.49 -13.43 4.08
N PRO A 185 -16.83 -13.34 4.16
CA PRO A 185 -17.48 -12.37 5.05
C PRO A 185 -17.12 -12.61 6.52
N VAL A 186 -17.06 -13.87 6.99
CA VAL A 186 -16.66 -14.17 8.38
C VAL A 186 -15.21 -13.79 8.65
N PHE A 187 -14.30 -14.01 7.69
CA PHE A 187 -12.91 -13.58 7.79
C PHE A 187 -12.82 -12.05 7.95
N GLN A 188 -13.56 -11.30 7.13
CA GLN A 188 -13.54 -9.84 7.19
C GLN A 188 -14.13 -9.31 8.50
N CYS A 189 -15.29 -9.81 8.94
CA CYS A 189 -15.89 -9.42 10.22
C CYS A 189 -14.97 -9.72 11.40
N LYS A 190 -14.35 -10.92 11.42
CA LYS A 190 -13.37 -11.30 12.44
C LYS A 190 -12.16 -10.37 12.43
N LEU A 191 -11.62 -10.07 11.26
CA LEU A 191 -10.46 -9.20 11.11
C LEU A 191 -10.77 -7.79 11.64
N MET A 192 -11.89 -7.18 11.22
CA MET A 192 -12.28 -5.84 11.69
C MET A 192 -12.46 -5.81 13.21
N LYS A 193 -13.13 -6.81 13.80
CA LYS A 193 -13.24 -6.90 15.27
C LYS A 193 -11.87 -6.99 15.95
N LYS A 194 -10.94 -7.73 15.38
CA LYS A 194 -9.59 -7.88 15.94
C LYS A 194 -8.73 -6.63 15.78
N LEU A 195 -8.95 -5.81 14.75
CA LEU A 195 -8.29 -4.50 14.62
C LEU A 195 -8.78 -3.52 15.70
N LEU A 196 -10.07 -3.53 16.02
CA LEU A 196 -10.62 -2.75 17.14
C LEU A 196 -9.99 -3.19 18.47
N ASP A 197 -9.97 -4.50 18.75
CA ASP A 197 -9.32 -5.05 19.96
C ASP A 197 -7.83 -4.72 20.05
N LEU A 198 -7.14 -4.71 18.91
CA LEU A 198 -5.72 -4.38 18.83
C LEU A 198 -5.49 -2.91 19.16
N SER A 199 -6.36 -2.02 18.68
CA SER A 199 -6.28 -0.58 18.90
C SER A 199 -6.45 -0.22 20.38
N GLU A 200 -7.27 -0.97 21.12
CA GLU A 200 -7.43 -0.76 22.58
C GLU A 200 -6.17 -1.10 23.39
N ARG A 201 -5.26 -1.90 22.84
CA ARG A 201 -4.08 -2.46 23.53
C ARG A 201 -2.76 -1.91 22.98
N SER A 202 -2.81 -1.00 22.02
CA SER A 202 -1.64 -0.46 21.33
C SER A 202 -1.42 1.00 21.70
N GLY A 203 -0.19 1.51 21.56
CA GLY A 203 0.14 2.91 21.83
C GLY A 203 -0.34 3.88 20.73
N ALA A 204 -0.77 3.34 19.59
CA ALA A 204 -1.46 4.01 18.49
C ALA A 204 -2.69 3.18 18.10
N HIS A 205 -3.60 3.72 17.30
CA HIS A 205 -4.88 3.09 17.00
C HIS A 205 -5.18 3.06 15.50
N VAL A 206 -5.86 2.01 15.04
CA VAL A 206 -6.46 1.98 13.70
C VAL A 206 -7.75 2.78 13.74
N ASP A 207 -7.82 3.85 12.95
CA ASP A 207 -9.04 4.65 12.77
C ASP A 207 -9.94 4.02 11.69
N GLN A 208 -9.32 3.59 10.58
CA GLN A 208 -10.01 3.04 9.42
C GLN A 208 -9.27 1.84 8.83
N ALA A 209 -10.02 0.92 8.25
CA ALA A 209 -9.51 -0.17 7.43
C ALA A 209 -10.39 -0.34 6.20
N THR A 210 -9.80 -0.28 5.02
CA THR A 210 -10.51 -0.42 3.74
C THR A 210 -10.28 -1.83 3.17
N THR A 211 -11.07 -2.21 2.18
CA THR A 211 -10.88 -3.47 1.44
C THR A 211 -10.99 -3.23 -0.05
N TRP A 212 -10.16 -3.92 -0.83
CA TRP A 212 -10.28 -4.02 -2.29
C TRP A 212 -11.38 -5.02 -2.66
N SER A 213 -12.61 -4.62 -2.42
CA SER A 213 -13.82 -5.38 -2.75
C SER A 213 -14.62 -4.66 -3.84
N PHE A 214 -14.04 -4.59 -5.04
CA PHE A 214 -14.62 -3.96 -6.23
C PHE A 214 -15.34 -4.94 -7.14
N TYR A 215 -16.41 -4.49 -7.79
CA TYR A 215 -16.97 -5.18 -8.93
C TYR A 215 -16.03 -5.09 -10.13
N PHE A 216 -15.74 -6.23 -10.76
CA PHE A 216 -14.94 -6.33 -11.97
C PHE A 216 -15.85 -6.73 -13.12
N GLU A 217 -16.16 -5.77 -13.99
CA GLU A 217 -17.02 -6.00 -15.16
C GLU A 217 -16.35 -6.94 -16.17
N GLY A 218 -17.11 -7.89 -16.72
CA GLY A 218 -16.62 -8.84 -17.72
C GLY A 218 -15.95 -10.09 -17.16
N GLU A 219 -15.80 -10.21 -15.84
CA GLU A 219 -15.33 -11.43 -15.18
C GLU A 219 -16.42 -12.51 -15.13
N ARG A 220 -16.04 -13.78 -14.95
CA ARG A 220 -17.02 -14.88 -14.94
C ARG A 220 -17.87 -14.81 -13.68
N PHE A 221 -19.12 -15.26 -13.81
CA PHE A 221 -19.98 -15.45 -12.64
C PHE A 221 -19.35 -16.44 -11.64
N PHE A 222 -19.48 -16.12 -10.35
CA PHE A 222 -19.00 -16.94 -9.23
C PHE A 222 -17.49 -17.24 -9.25
N GLU A 223 -16.69 -16.40 -9.89
CA GLU A 223 -15.23 -16.52 -9.91
C GLU A 223 -14.58 -16.20 -8.55
N GLY A 224 -15.32 -15.55 -7.66
CA GLY A 224 -14.82 -15.07 -6.37
C GLY A 224 -14.06 -13.76 -6.49
N THR A 225 -14.32 -12.98 -7.53
CA THR A 225 -13.95 -11.57 -7.60
C THR A 225 -14.76 -10.82 -6.55
N ARG A 226 -14.07 -10.02 -5.73
CA ARG A 226 -14.63 -9.55 -4.44
C ARG A 226 -15.56 -8.37 -4.67
N SER A 227 -16.83 -8.49 -4.37
CA SER A 227 -17.71 -7.31 -4.26
C SER A 227 -18.46 -7.37 -2.95
N LEU A 228 -18.33 -6.32 -2.14
CA LEU A 228 -19.23 -6.14 -1.00
C LEU A 228 -20.46 -5.43 -1.53
N PHE A 229 -21.57 -6.16 -1.65
CA PHE A 229 -22.87 -5.52 -1.80
C PHE A 229 -23.34 -5.11 -0.41
N THR A 230 -23.32 -3.80 -0.14
CA THR A 230 -24.23 -3.29 0.88
C THR A 230 -25.62 -3.34 0.26
N ALA A 231 -26.56 -4.03 0.91
CA ALA A 231 -27.95 -3.89 0.50
C ALA A 231 -28.27 -2.38 0.49
N PRO A 232 -28.94 -1.82 -0.53
CA PRO A 232 -29.49 -0.49 -0.39
C PRO A 232 -30.37 -0.54 0.86
N GLY A 233 -30.01 0.24 1.87
CA GLY A 233 -30.62 0.14 3.20
C GLY A 233 -32.13 0.13 3.09
N GLY A 234 -32.76 -1.00 3.44
CA GLY A 234 -34.21 -1.12 3.58
C GLY A 234 -34.73 -0.41 4.84
N GLY A 235 -34.13 0.72 5.22
CA GLY A 235 -34.62 1.63 6.23
C GLY A 235 -34.97 2.93 5.53
N GLU A 236 -36.23 3.35 5.63
CA GLU A 236 -36.68 4.69 5.22
C GLU A 236 -35.73 5.76 5.76
N ALA A 237 -34.82 6.24 4.90
CA ALA A 237 -34.11 7.48 5.16
C ALA A 237 -35.13 8.61 4.97
N ARG A 238 -35.65 9.14 6.08
CA ARG A 238 -36.31 10.45 6.04
C ARG A 238 -35.29 11.47 5.53
N PRO A 239 -35.66 12.35 4.59
CA PRO A 239 -34.72 13.29 4.01
C PRO A 239 -34.42 14.38 5.03
N GLU A 240 -33.36 14.22 5.81
CA GLU A 240 -32.74 15.37 6.47
C GLU A 240 -31.97 16.17 5.42
N ARG A 241 -32.16 17.49 5.44
CA ARG A 241 -31.48 18.40 4.51
C ARG A 241 -29.98 18.23 4.67
N LEU A 242 -29.27 18.20 3.54
CA LEU A 242 -27.81 18.11 3.47
C LEU A 242 -27.08 19.20 4.30
N SER A 243 -27.77 20.27 4.70
CA SER A 243 -27.26 21.34 5.56
C SER A 243 -27.08 20.94 7.03
N ASP A 244 -27.76 19.88 7.49
CA ASP A 244 -27.82 19.52 8.91
C ASP A 244 -26.94 18.29 9.25
N ALA A 245 -26.34 17.66 8.23
CA ALA A 245 -25.39 16.58 8.39
C ALA A 245 -24.09 17.07 9.04
N ARG A 246 -24.03 17.03 10.38
CA ARG A 246 -22.76 17.13 11.09
C ARG A 246 -21.89 15.92 10.70
N PRO A 247 -20.60 16.10 10.39
CA PRO A 247 -19.73 14.99 10.07
C PRO A 247 -19.73 13.98 11.24
N ALA A 248 -20.10 12.73 10.95
CA ALA A 248 -20.16 11.62 11.90
C ALA A 248 -18.77 11.20 12.45
N TRP A 249 -17.71 11.97 12.16
CA TRP A 249 -16.31 11.67 12.47
C TRP A 249 -15.85 12.09 13.87
N ARG A 250 -16.74 12.58 14.75
CA ARG A 250 -16.35 12.89 16.13
C ARG A 250 -16.46 11.63 16.99
N TYR A 251 -15.36 10.90 17.14
CA TYR A 251 -15.19 10.00 18.27
C TYR A 251 -15.32 10.80 19.58
N PRO A 252 -16.03 10.28 20.61
CA PRO A 252 -16.01 10.91 21.91
C PRO A 252 -14.56 10.97 22.42
N ALA A 253 -14.12 12.16 22.81
CA ALA A 253 -12.82 12.36 23.44
C ALA A 253 -12.68 11.34 24.59
N ARG A 254 -11.63 10.50 24.54
CA ARG A 254 -11.31 9.61 25.66
C ARG A 254 -11.12 10.49 26.89
N ARG A 255 -11.95 10.27 27.92
CA ARG A 255 -11.69 10.81 29.25
C ARG A 255 -10.29 10.38 29.64
N SER A 256 -9.44 11.34 29.98
CA SER A 256 -8.18 11.07 30.68
C SER A 256 -8.51 10.17 31.86
N ARG A 257 -7.85 9.01 31.94
CA ARG A 257 -7.76 8.31 33.21
C ARG A 257 -6.78 9.12 34.05
N GLU A 258 -7.32 9.95 34.93
CA GLU A 258 -6.56 10.49 36.05
C GLU A 258 -6.30 9.36 37.05
N SER A 259 -5.03 9.27 37.45
CA SER A 259 -4.38 8.44 38.50
C SER A 259 -4.63 6.93 38.48
#